data_AF-A0A935G8S2-F1
#
_entry.id   AF-A0A935G8S2-F1
#
_cell.length_a   1.000
_cell.length_b   1.000
_cell.length_c   1.000
_cell.angle_alpha   90.00
_cell.angle_beta   90.00
_cell.angle_gamma   90.00
#
_symmetry.space_group_name_H-M   'P 1'
#
loop_
_entity.id
_entity.type
_entity.pdbx_description
1 polymer ?
#
loop_
_entity_poly.entity_id
_entity_poly.type
_entity_poly.pdbx_seq_one_letter_code
_entity_poly.pdbx_strand_id
1 'polypeptide(L)'
;MKKLILFILMMWISFNSTSQLYLINKTYCFITPNTYLVVNGNLNNESDCKLDNAIIIVQNDITNNGTLTMVGNSTLKCGRNWNNINGTFNAGNGTVVFDSNDGTISTGGNGASKKFYNVECNAAGKVKTQNGAIDCDNNFTITAGTWSAGGNSMNIAGNWTNNGIFTHGNNTVTFDGSANQTIKAGASPFYEVIINNSGNPITYNVSILSNMDIADTLKIKKGLFLINGGYSLNMTNSSIPSSTNVYIIDIYSGGILKLDNSSSQITTQDVDADIRVQQGGELNINAGTLTGFDYHQIEGNFNMTGGKLTTHNAGDKGRIKFTGTASGSQTAGIIEFNSLLQAMSNTSWYASGGLIRTIGSSNASINVSEHNFYINNLEIYGNTNKNATNLQCN
;
A
#
# COMPACT_ATOMS: atom_id res chain seq x y z
N MET A 1 -36.91 -47.56 9.35
CA MET A 1 -37.01 -46.46 8.36
C MET A 1 -36.32 -46.89 7.08
N LYS A 2 -37.06 -46.99 5.97
CA LYS A 2 -36.52 -47.41 4.67
C LYS A 2 -35.66 -46.28 4.10
N LYS A 3 -34.39 -46.55 3.81
CA LYS A 3 -33.53 -45.67 3.01
C LYS A 3 -34.04 -45.72 1.56
N LEU A 4 -34.59 -44.61 1.07
CA LEU A 4 -34.90 -44.44 -0.35
C LEU A 4 -33.60 -44.04 -1.06
N ILE A 5 -32.98 -44.97 -1.77
CA ILE A 5 -31.87 -44.70 -2.68
C ILE A 5 -32.51 -44.48 -4.05
N LEU A 6 -32.65 -43.22 -4.47
CA LEU A 6 -33.13 -42.89 -5.82
C LEU A 6 -31.91 -42.83 -6.76
N PHE A 7 -31.70 -43.91 -7.51
CA PHE A 7 -30.74 -43.95 -8.61
C PHE A 7 -31.32 -43.20 -9.82
N ILE A 8 -30.96 -41.93 -9.96
CA ILE A 8 -30.99 -41.23 -11.25
C ILE A 8 -29.54 -40.85 -11.54
N LEU A 9 -29.06 -41.24 -12.73
CA LEU A 9 -27.69 -41.10 -13.22
C LEU A 9 -26.92 -39.90 -12.63
N MET A 10 -25.80 -40.18 -11.95
CA MET A 10 -24.80 -39.22 -11.44
C MET A 10 -25.23 -38.25 -10.31
N MET A 11 -25.91 -38.74 -9.27
CA MET A 11 -26.34 -37.88 -8.15
C MET A 11 -25.79 -38.37 -6.79
N TRP A 12 -24.93 -37.56 -6.16
CA TRP A 12 -24.60 -37.70 -4.73
C TRP A 12 -25.49 -36.73 -3.94
N ILE A 13 -26.54 -37.24 -3.30
CA ILE A 13 -27.33 -36.48 -2.32
C ILE A 13 -26.78 -36.79 -0.93
N SER A 14 -26.28 -35.79 -0.22
CA SER A 14 -25.98 -35.89 1.21
C SER A 14 -27.13 -35.28 2.00
N PHE A 15 -27.70 -36.05 2.93
CA PHE A 15 -28.58 -35.53 3.98
C PHE A 15 -27.78 -35.59 5.29
N ASN A 16 -27.66 -34.47 6.00
CA ASN A 16 -27.29 -34.51 7.41
C ASN A 16 -28.23 -33.64 8.25
N SER A 17 -28.26 -33.93 9.55
CA SER A 17 -29.39 -33.88 10.49
C SER A 17 -30.08 -32.54 10.80
N THR A 18 -29.92 -31.51 9.98
CA THR A 18 -30.73 -30.28 10.03
C THR A 18 -31.09 -29.80 8.62
N SER A 19 -31.93 -30.58 7.92
CA SER A 19 -32.69 -30.28 6.69
C SER A 19 -32.19 -29.12 5.80
N GLN A 20 -31.04 -29.27 5.16
CA GLN A 20 -30.62 -28.38 4.07
C GLN A 20 -30.49 -29.20 2.78
N LEU A 21 -31.27 -28.84 1.77
CA LEU A 21 -31.25 -29.46 0.44
C LEU A 21 -30.16 -28.79 -0.39
N TYR A 22 -29.24 -29.59 -0.90
CA TYR A 22 -28.21 -29.13 -1.82
C TYR A 22 -28.23 -29.96 -3.10
N LEU A 23 -28.30 -29.28 -4.25
CA LEU A 23 -28.06 -29.87 -5.56
C LEU A 23 -27.28 -28.84 -6.37
N ILE A 24 -26.03 -29.14 -6.75
CA ILE A 24 -25.33 -28.42 -7.82
C ILE A 24 -25.08 -29.41 -8.95
N ASN A 25 -25.66 -29.13 -10.11
CA ASN A 25 -25.36 -29.81 -11.36
C ASN A 25 -25.38 -28.80 -12.52
N LYS A 26 -25.22 -29.31 -13.74
CA LYS A 26 -25.21 -28.51 -14.97
C LYS A 26 -26.45 -27.65 -15.18
N THR A 27 -27.57 -28.02 -14.58
CA THR A 27 -28.88 -27.43 -14.83
C THR A 27 -29.43 -26.70 -13.61
N TYR A 28 -29.03 -27.10 -12.40
CA TYR A 28 -29.61 -26.61 -11.17
C TYR A 28 -28.54 -26.35 -10.11
N CYS A 29 -28.62 -25.19 -9.46
CA CYS A 29 -28.04 -24.98 -8.14
C CYS A 29 -29.15 -24.62 -7.15
N PHE A 30 -29.38 -25.50 -6.18
CA PHE A 30 -30.24 -25.27 -5.03
C PHE A 30 -29.38 -25.32 -3.77
N ILE A 31 -29.19 -24.16 -3.14
CA ILE A 31 -28.61 -24.02 -1.80
C ILE A 31 -29.62 -23.20 -1.00
N THR A 32 -30.10 -23.77 0.10
CA THR A 32 -30.97 -23.02 1.02
C THR A 32 -30.20 -21.88 1.70
N PRO A 33 -30.82 -20.75 2.05
CA PRO A 33 -30.16 -19.72 2.83
C PRO A 33 -29.61 -20.27 4.17
N ASN A 34 -28.54 -19.68 4.69
CA ASN A 34 -27.88 -20.07 5.94
C ASN A 34 -27.32 -21.51 5.92
N THR A 35 -26.94 -22.01 4.74
CA THR A 35 -26.42 -23.38 4.60
C THR A 35 -25.01 -23.52 5.16
N TYR A 36 -24.74 -24.61 5.87
CA TYR A 36 -23.37 -25.06 6.17
C TYR A 36 -23.09 -26.36 5.42
N LEU A 37 -22.19 -26.30 4.44
CA LEU A 37 -21.87 -27.45 3.58
C LEU A 37 -20.38 -27.68 3.51
N VAL A 38 -19.96 -28.94 3.70
CA VAL A 38 -18.60 -29.39 3.40
C VAL A 38 -18.62 -30.29 2.18
N VAL A 39 -17.87 -29.92 1.16
CA VAL A 39 -17.67 -30.68 -0.08
C VAL A 39 -16.30 -31.35 -0.01
N ASN A 40 -16.29 -32.66 0.27
CA ASN A 40 -15.09 -33.51 0.29
C ASN A 40 -14.63 -33.86 -1.15
N GLY A 41 -14.44 -32.84 -1.97
CA GLY A 41 -14.23 -32.97 -3.41
C GLY A 41 -14.24 -31.62 -4.11
N ASN A 42 -14.54 -31.65 -5.40
CA ASN A 42 -14.61 -30.45 -6.24
C ASN A 42 -16.04 -29.87 -6.26
N LEU A 43 -16.15 -28.55 -6.41
CA LEU A 43 -17.39 -27.86 -6.74
C LEU A 43 -17.32 -27.39 -8.19
N ASN A 44 -18.14 -27.97 -9.05
CA ASN A 44 -18.23 -27.60 -10.46
C ASN A 44 -19.58 -26.90 -10.69
N ASN A 45 -19.59 -25.58 -10.74
CA ASN A 45 -20.78 -24.81 -11.09
C ASN A 45 -20.86 -24.62 -12.60
N GLU A 46 -21.94 -25.09 -13.19
CA GLU A 46 -22.27 -24.90 -14.61
C GLU A 46 -23.63 -24.20 -14.81
N SER A 47 -24.30 -23.81 -13.71
CA SER A 47 -25.63 -23.19 -13.70
C SER A 47 -25.65 -21.88 -12.89
N ASP A 48 -26.82 -21.27 -12.75
CA ASP A 48 -27.01 -20.12 -11.86
C ASP A 48 -27.14 -20.59 -10.40
N CYS A 49 -26.20 -20.16 -9.57
CA CYS A 49 -26.04 -20.63 -8.20
C CYS A 49 -25.95 -19.48 -7.22
N LYS A 50 -26.76 -19.53 -6.15
CA LYS A 50 -26.82 -18.50 -5.12
C LYS A 50 -26.37 -19.04 -3.77
N LEU A 51 -25.39 -18.39 -3.14
CA LEU A 51 -24.94 -18.64 -1.78
C LEU A 51 -25.49 -17.53 -0.87
N ASP A 52 -26.58 -17.77 -0.15
CA ASP A 52 -27.25 -16.77 0.68
C ASP A 52 -26.95 -17.00 2.17
N ASN A 53 -26.14 -16.13 2.77
CA ASN A 53 -25.59 -16.30 4.13
C ASN A 53 -25.04 -17.71 4.40
N ALA A 54 -24.51 -18.37 3.37
CA ALA A 54 -24.07 -19.75 3.43
C ALA A 54 -22.56 -19.84 3.70
N ILE A 55 -22.15 -20.89 4.42
CA ILE A 55 -20.77 -21.29 4.60
C ILE A 55 -20.57 -22.58 3.79
N ILE A 56 -19.85 -22.47 2.68
CA ILE A 56 -19.52 -23.60 1.81
C ILE A 56 -18.01 -23.85 1.88
N ILE A 57 -17.62 -25.05 2.26
CA ILE A 57 -16.22 -25.45 2.41
C ILE A 57 -15.91 -26.49 1.34
N VAL A 58 -15.15 -26.11 0.30
CA VAL A 58 -14.72 -27.03 -0.76
C VAL A 58 -13.29 -27.45 -0.51
N GLN A 59 -13.06 -28.74 -0.24
CA GLN A 59 -11.73 -29.25 0.13
C GLN A 59 -10.74 -29.27 -1.04
N ASN A 60 -11.22 -29.40 -2.28
CA ASN A 60 -10.39 -29.42 -3.48
C ASN A 60 -10.68 -28.20 -4.37
N ASP A 61 -11.03 -28.43 -5.64
CA ASP A 61 -11.13 -27.39 -6.66
C ASP A 61 -12.52 -26.78 -6.75
N ILE A 62 -12.59 -25.49 -7.02
CA ILE A 62 -13.79 -24.78 -7.44
C ILE A 62 -13.65 -24.40 -8.91
N THR A 63 -14.52 -24.92 -9.76
CA THR A 63 -14.66 -24.51 -11.16
C THR A 63 -16.03 -23.87 -11.37
N ASN A 64 -16.04 -22.60 -11.74
CA ASN A 64 -17.24 -21.86 -12.12
C ASN A 64 -17.24 -21.59 -13.62
N ASN A 65 -18.15 -22.26 -14.32
CA ASN A 65 -18.51 -22.04 -15.73
C ASN A 65 -19.93 -21.45 -15.88
N GLY A 66 -20.71 -21.36 -14.78
CA GLY A 66 -22.03 -20.71 -14.75
C GLY A 66 -22.00 -19.35 -14.02
N THR A 67 -23.11 -18.96 -13.41
CA THR A 67 -23.18 -17.77 -12.54
C THR A 67 -23.14 -18.20 -11.08
N LEU A 68 -22.18 -17.69 -10.31
CA LEU A 68 -22.10 -17.92 -8.86
C LEU A 68 -22.27 -16.58 -8.15
N THR A 69 -23.34 -16.44 -7.37
CA THR A 69 -23.70 -15.21 -6.67
C THR A 69 -23.68 -15.43 -5.16
N MET A 70 -22.89 -14.65 -4.44
CA MET A 70 -22.90 -14.60 -2.98
C MET A 70 -23.82 -13.46 -2.51
N VAL A 71 -24.62 -13.73 -1.48
CA VAL A 71 -25.56 -12.78 -0.86
C VAL A 71 -25.39 -12.80 0.64
N GLY A 72 -25.51 -11.62 1.27
CA GLY A 72 -25.24 -11.44 2.68
C GLY A 72 -23.76 -11.72 3.00
N ASN A 73 -23.51 -12.24 4.20
CA ASN A 73 -22.15 -12.51 4.70
C ASN A 73 -21.71 -13.96 4.40
N SER A 74 -22.03 -14.46 3.20
CA SER A 74 -21.64 -15.82 2.79
C SER A 74 -20.12 -16.01 2.82
N THR A 75 -19.67 -17.23 3.15
CA THR A 75 -18.27 -17.65 3.09
C THR A 75 -18.12 -18.83 2.14
N LEU A 76 -17.18 -18.72 1.19
CA LEU A 76 -16.85 -19.79 0.26
C LEU A 76 -15.36 -20.13 0.40
N LYS A 77 -15.05 -21.33 0.92
CA LYS A 77 -13.67 -21.80 1.00
C LYS A 77 -13.29 -22.64 -0.22
N CYS A 78 -12.13 -22.33 -0.79
CA CYS A 78 -11.50 -23.05 -1.89
C CYS A 78 -10.18 -23.70 -1.42
N GLY A 79 -10.19 -25.02 -1.25
CA GLY A 79 -9.06 -25.77 -0.71
C GLY A 79 -7.89 -25.94 -1.69
N ARG A 80 -8.10 -25.88 -3.00
CA ARG A 80 -7.04 -26.05 -3.99
C ARG A 80 -7.13 -25.01 -5.10
N ASN A 81 -7.60 -25.36 -6.30
CA ASN A 81 -7.67 -24.44 -7.44
C ASN A 81 -9.00 -23.70 -7.50
N TRP A 82 -8.94 -22.42 -7.83
CA TRP A 82 -10.10 -21.62 -8.21
C TRP A 82 -10.04 -21.33 -9.70
N ASN A 83 -11.10 -21.66 -10.43
CA ASN A 83 -11.22 -21.37 -11.85
C ASN A 83 -12.57 -20.69 -12.14
N ASN A 84 -12.52 -19.41 -12.49
CA ASN A 84 -13.67 -18.60 -12.91
C ASN A 84 -13.41 -17.97 -14.29
N ILE A 85 -12.58 -18.59 -15.13
CA ILE A 85 -12.24 -18.08 -16.47
C ILE A 85 -13.52 -17.88 -17.30
N ASN A 86 -14.37 -18.90 -17.35
CA ASN A 86 -15.58 -18.91 -18.19
C ASN A 86 -16.87 -18.48 -17.45
N GLY A 87 -16.87 -18.46 -16.12
CA GLY A 87 -18.07 -18.18 -15.32
C GLY A 87 -18.27 -16.70 -14.96
N THR A 88 -19.43 -16.37 -14.41
CA THR A 88 -19.70 -15.08 -13.74
C THR A 88 -19.64 -15.31 -12.23
N PHE A 89 -18.85 -14.52 -11.51
CA PHE A 89 -18.81 -14.52 -10.06
C PHE A 89 -19.23 -13.15 -9.52
N ASN A 90 -20.35 -13.13 -8.81
CA ASN A 90 -20.86 -11.94 -8.13
C ASN A 90 -20.61 -12.10 -6.63
N ALA A 91 -19.56 -11.46 -6.12
CA ALA A 91 -19.12 -11.65 -4.74
C ALA A 91 -20.08 -11.11 -3.66
N GLY A 92 -21.01 -10.21 -4.03
CA GLY A 92 -21.87 -9.53 -3.07
C GLY A 92 -21.04 -8.92 -1.94
N ASN A 93 -21.37 -9.28 -0.70
CA ASN A 93 -20.61 -8.88 0.50
C ASN A 93 -19.84 -10.06 1.12
N GLY A 94 -19.67 -11.14 0.36
CA GLY A 94 -19.15 -12.41 0.85
C GLY A 94 -17.63 -12.45 1.01
N THR A 95 -17.16 -13.54 1.63
CA THR A 95 -15.73 -13.83 1.81
C THR A 95 -15.34 -15.08 1.07
N VAL A 96 -14.29 -14.99 0.24
CA VAL A 96 -13.64 -16.15 -0.36
C VAL A 96 -12.37 -16.46 0.43
N VAL A 97 -12.26 -17.69 0.93
CA VAL A 97 -11.09 -18.16 1.69
C VAL A 97 -10.33 -19.19 0.86
N PHE A 98 -9.09 -18.89 0.49
CA PHE A 98 -8.17 -19.83 -0.12
C PHE A 98 -7.38 -20.57 0.97
N ASP A 99 -7.65 -21.86 1.14
CA ASP A 99 -7.24 -22.67 2.31
C ASP A 99 -6.44 -23.92 1.88
N SER A 100 -5.84 -24.62 2.83
CA SER A 100 -5.46 -26.06 2.84
C SER A 100 -4.35 -26.58 1.91
N ASN A 101 -4.43 -26.37 0.59
CA ASN A 101 -3.46 -26.95 -0.37
C ASN A 101 -2.82 -25.89 -1.27
N ASP A 102 -1.71 -26.26 -1.93
CA ASP A 102 -1.19 -25.46 -3.04
C ASP A 102 -2.25 -25.34 -4.14
N GLY A 103 -2.38 -24.17 -4.76
CA GLY A 103 -3.47 -23.94 -5.69
C GLY A 103 -3.25 -22.76 -6.61
N THR A 104 -3.89 -22.83 -7.77
CA THR A 104 -3.91 -21.74 -8.76
C THR A 104 -5.24 -21.00 -8.70
N ILE A 105 -5.21 -19.67 -8.78
CA ILE A 105 -6.37 -18.79 -8.71
C ILE A 105 -6.53 -18.10 -10.06
N SER A 106 -7.32 -18.73 -10.93
CA SER A 106 -7.66 -18.20 -12.25
C SER A 106 -8.97 -17.43 -12.16
N THR A 107 -8.89 -16.11 -12.00
CA THR A 107 -10.04 -15.23 -11.73
C THR A 107 -10.96 -15.04 -12.93
N GLY A 108 -10.41 -15.17 -14.15
CA GLY A 108 -11.06 -14.77 -15.39
C GLY A 108 -11.01 -13.25 -15.66
N GLY A 109 -10.18 -12.51 -14.93
CA GLY A 109 -10.02 -11.06 -15.02
C GLY A 109 -10.43 -10.33 -13.75
N ASN A 110 -10.50 -9.00 -13.83
CA ASN A 110 -10.82 -8.11 -12.70
C ASN A 110 -12.04 -7.19 -12.97
N GLY A 111 -12.86 -7.53 -13.97
CA GLY A 111 -14.12 -6.83 -14.24
C GLY A 111 -15.21 -7.14 -13.20
N ALA A 112 -16.31 -6.39 -13.22
CA ALA A 112 -17.39 -6.46 -12.21
C ALA A 112 -17.93 -7.87 -11.91
N SER A 113 -17.92 -8.78 -12.87
CA SER A 113 -18.37 -10.18 -12.75
C SER A 113 -17.25 -11.17 -12.37
N LYS A 114 -16.09 -10.67 -11.95
CA LYS A 114 -14.89 -11.46 -11.61
C LYS A 114 -14.26 -11.05 -10.28
N LYS A 115 -14.72 -9.94 -9.69
CA LYS A 115 -14.18 -9.36 -8.46
C LYS A 115 -14.49 -10.22 -7.25
N PHE A 116 -13.70 -10.01 -6.20
CA PHE A 116 -13.98 -10.48 -4.86
C PHE A 116 -14.44 -9.31 -3.99
N TYR A 117 -15.15 -9.60 -2.91
CA TYR A 117 -15.45 -8.60 -1.88
C TYR A 117 -14.43 -8.70 -0.74
N ASN A 118 -14.42 -9.78 0.03
CA ASN A 118 -13.31 -10.12 0.93
C ASN A 118 -12.51 -11.31 0.40
N VAL A 119 -11.18 -11.24 0.52
CA VAL A 119 -10.27 -12.36 0.24
C VAL A 119 -9.46 -12.70 1.48
N GLU A 120 -9.41 -13.98 1.82
CA GLU A 120 -8.53 -14.52 2.85
C GLU A 120 -7.65 -15.64 2.28
N CYS A 121 -6.34 -15.56 2.45
CA CYS A 121 -5.42 -16.68 2.31
C CYS A 121 -5.14 -17.26 3.70
N ASN A 122 -5.56 -18.51 3.92
CA ASN A 122 -5.38 -19.23 5.18
C ASN A 122 -4.85 -20.64 4.93
N ALA A 123 -3.83 -20.75 4.08
CA ALA A 123 -3.27 -22.02 3.62
C ALA A 123 -1.86 -22.22 4.22
N ALA A 124 -1.79 -22.43 5.53
CA ALA A 124 -0.52 -22.52 6.26
C ALA A 124 0.48 -23.51 5.61
N GLY A 125 1.70 -23.04 5.33
CA GLY A 125 2.76 -23.83 4.68
C GLY A 125 2.51 -24.18 3.21
N LYS A 126 1.49 -23.58 2.57
CA LYS A 126 1.14 -23.78 1.16
C LYS A 126 1.17 -22.47 0.38
N VAL A 127 1.17 -22.60 -0.95
CA VAL A 127 1.23 -21.48 -1.89
C VAL A 127 -0.05 -21.40 -2.71
N LYS A 128 -0.72 -20.25 -2.62
CA LYS A 128 -1.80 -19.86 -3.52
C LYS A 128 -1.25 -18.92 -4.58
N THR A 129 -1.25 -19.38 -5.83
CA THR A 129 -0.65 -18.67 -6.97
C THR A 129 -1.73 -18.05 -7.83
N GLN A 130 -1.68 -16.73 -7.97
CA GLN A 130 -2.57 -15.97 -8.83
C GLN A 130 -2.24 -16.23 -10.31
N ASN A 131 -3.27 -16.45 -11.12
CA ASN A 131 -3.20 -16.69 -12.56
C ASN A 131 -4.22 -15.80 -13.30
N GLY A 132 -4.14 -14.50 -13.02
CA GLY A 132 -5.05 -13.46 -13.52
C GLY A 132 -5.18 -12.32 -12.52
N ALA A 133 -5.42 -11.09 -12.97
CA ALA A 133 -5.58 -9.94 -12.09
C ALA A 133 -6.71 -10.14 -11.05
N ILE A 134 -6.54 -9.53 -9.88
CA ILE A 134 -7.54 -9.53 -8.80
C ILE A 134 -8.03 -8.11 -8.54
N ASP A 135 -9.33 -8.01 -8.28
CA ASP A 135 -9.95 -6.82 -7.72
C ASP A 135 -10.75 -7.26 -6.50
N CYS A 136 -10.45 -6.64 -5.36
CA CYS A 136 -10.99 -6.93 -4.04
C CYS A 136 -11.64 -5.65 -3.50
N ASP A 137 -12.97 -5.58 -3.59
CA ASP A 137 -13.74 -4.38 -3.25
C ASP A 137 -13.76 -4.09 -1.72
N ASN A 138 -13.26 -5.00 -0.88
CA ASN A 138 -13.08 -4.80 0.56
C ASN A 138 -11.73 -5.35 1.05
N ASN A 139 -11.69 -6.18 2.10
CA ASN A 139 -10.44 -6.53 2.78
C ASN A 139 -9.70 -7.69 2.11
N PHE A 140 -8.38 -7.54 1.99
CA PHE A 140 -7.46 -8.59 1.55
C PHE A 140 -6.55 -9.01 2.71
N THR A 141 -6.65 -10.28 3.12
CA THR A 141 -5.94 -10.81 4.29
C THR A 141 -5.15 -12.06 3.94
N ILE A 142 -3.87 -12.08 4.29
CA ILE A 142 -3.06 -13.29 4.35
C ILE A 142 -2.95 -13.67 5.83
N THR A 143 -3.83 -14.56 6.27
CA THR A 143 -3.83 -15.09 7.64
C THR A 143 -2.63 -16.02 7.85
N ALA A 144 -2.41 -16.94 6.91
CA ALA A 144 -1.31 -17.90 6.94
C ALA A 144 -1.01 -18.44 5.53
N GLY A 145 0.21 -18.93 5.33
CA GLY A 145 0.68 -19.45 4.04
C GLY A 145 1.30 -18.37 3.16
N THR A 146 1.47 -18.71 1.88
CA THR A 146 2.03 -17.81 0.86
C THR A 146 0.99 -17.44 -0.17
N TRP A 147 0.77 -16.14 -0.34
CA TRP A 147 0.11 -15.59 -1.51
C TRP A 147 1.14 -15.17 -2.54
N SER A 148 1.19 -15.86 -3.67
CA SER A 148 2.04 -15.53 -4.81
C SER A 148 1.21 -14.81 -5.87
N ALA A 149 1.47 -13.52 -6.10
CA ALA A 149 0.78 -12.74 -7.12
C ALA A 149 1.16 -13.15 -8.55
N GLY A 150 2.30 -13.84 -8.74
CA GLY A 150 2.74 -14.31 -10.05
C GLY A 150 2.91 -13.19 -11.08
N GLY A 151 3.18 -11.96 -10.64
CA GLY A 151 3.25 -10.76 -11.50
C GLY A 151 1.92 -10.17 -11.93
N ASN A 152 0.80 -10.74 -11.49
CA ASN A 152 -0.54 -10.22 -11.81
C ASN A 152 -0.93 -9.08 -10.86
N SER A 153 -1.55 -8.04 -11.42
CA SER A 153 -1.97 -6.87 -10.65
C SER A 153 -3.08 -7.18 -9.63
N MET A 154 -3.14 -6.35 -8.59
CA MET A 154 -4.16 -6.42 -7.54
C MET A 154 -4.73 -5.02 -7.26
N ASN A 155 -6.05 -4.88 -7.26
CA ASN A 155 -6.76 -3.69 -6.77
C ASN A 155 -7.43 -4.01 -5.45
N ILE A 156 -7.19 -3.19 -4.42
CA ILE A 156 -7.68 -3.41 -3.06
C ILE A 156 -8.37 -2.13 -2.59
N ALA A 157 -9.68 -2.19 -2.37
CA ALA A 157 -10.46 -1.04 -1.92
C ALA A 157 -10.61 -0.97 -0.39
N GLY A 158 -10.38 -2.07 0.33
CA GLY A 158 -10.36 -2.14 1.80
C GLY A 158 -8.96 -2.25 2.39
N ASN A 159 -8.84 -2.85 3.57
CA ASN A 159 -7.56 -3.00 4.27
C ASN A 159 -6.72 -4.14 3.71
N TRP A 160 -5.40 -3.97 3.76
CA TRP A 160 -4.43 -5.03 3.49
C TRP A 160 -3.81 -5.52 4.79
N THR A 161 -3.90 -6.83 5.03
CA THR A 161 -3.28 -7.47 6.19
C THR A 161 -2.45 -8.67 5.76
N ASN A 162 -1.14 -8.63 5.98
CA ASN A 162 -0.26 -9.78 5.75
C ASN A 162 0.37 -10.27 7.06
N ASN A 163 -0.13 -11.41 7.55
CA ASN A 163 0.45 -12.18 8.65
C ASN A 163 1.21 -13.43 8.18
N GLY A 164 1.15 -13.74 6.87
CA GLY A 164 1.87 -14.83 6.23
C GLY A 164 3.00 -14.30 5.34
N ILE A 165 3.07 -14.84 4.12
CA ILE A 165 4.07 -14.45 3.12
C ILE A 165 3.36 -13.91 1.89
N PHE A 166 3.77 -12.75 1.41
CA PHE A 166 3.40 -12.23 0.10
C PHE A 166 4.60 -12.35 -0.84
N THR A 167 4.37 -12.83 -2.07
CA THR A 167 5.39 -12.88 -3.13
C THR A 167 4.88 -12.11 -4.34
N HIS A 168 5.49 -10.95 -4.58
CA HIS A 168 5.02 -9.99 -5.58
C HIS A 168 5.14 -10.49 -7.03
N GLY A 169 6.22 -11.20 -7.39
CA GLY A 169 6.45 -11.62 -8.79
C GLY A 169 6.52 -10.44 -9.78
N ASN A 170 6.98 -9.29 -9.29
CA ASN A 170 6.99 -7.98 -9.95
C ASN A 170 5.60 -7.38 -10.24
N ASN A 171 4.59 -7.68 -9.41
CA ASN A 171 3.25 -7.13 -9.59
C ASN A 171 3.09 -5.68 -9.09
N THR A 172 1.98 -5.08 -9.52
CA THR A 172 1.45 -3.82 -8.98
C THR A 172 0.31 -4.09 -8.00
N VAL A 173 0.37 -3.49 -6.82
CA VAL A 173 -0.74 -3.43 -5.86
C VAL A 173 -1.29 -2.01 -5.81
N THR A 174 -2.55 -1.83 -6.19
CA THR A 174 -3.26 -0.55 -6.16
C THR A 174 -4.21 -0.50 -4.98
N PHE A 175 -4.06 0.51 -4.13
CA PHE A 175 -5.00 0.86 -3.08
C PHE A 175 -5.97 1.94 -3.59
N ASP A 176 -7.18 1.54 -3.97
CA ASP A 176 -8.16 2.35 -4.70
C ASP A 176 -9.48 2.56 -3.94
N GLY A 177 -9.43 2.45 -2.60
CA GLY A 177 -10.59 2.63 -1.74
C GLY A 177 -11.20 4.04 -1.79
N SER A 178 -12.43 4.13 -1.31
CA SER A 178 -13.14 5.41 -1.04
C SER A 178 -13.27 5.72 0.45
N ALA A 179 -12.97 4.75 1.31
CA ALA A 179 -12.80 4.92 2.75
C ALA A 179 -11.31 4.89 3.13
N ASN A 180 -10.98 5.20 4.38
CA ASN A 180 -9.62 5.09 4.88
C ASN A 180 -9.15 3.64 4.82
N GLN A 181 -7.93 3.42 4.31
CA GLN A 181 -7.30 2.10 4.21
C GLN A 181 -6.09 2.02 5.14
N THR A 182 -5.86 0.83 5.67
CA THR A 182 -4.67 0.49 6.43
C THR A 182 -3.88 -0.60 5.73
N ILE A 183 -2.55 -0.51 5.83
CA ILE A 183 -1.62 -1.48 5.26
C ILE A 183 -0.77 -2.06 6.38
N LYS A 184 -1.04 -3.31 6.74
CA LYS A 184 -0.10 -4.14 7.49
C LYS A 184 0.66 -5.01 6.49
N ALA A 185 1.79 -4.51 6.00
CA ALA A 185 2.61 -5.16 4.97
C ALA A 185 3.25 -6.49 5.45
N GLY A 186 3.46 -6.63 6.76
CA GLY A 186 4.15 -7.79 7.33
C GLY A 186 5.65 -7.73 7.05
N ALA A 187 6.28 -8.89 6.82
CA ALA A 187 7.71 -9.00 6.54
C ALA A 187 8.04 -9.09 5.03
N SER A 188 7.03 -9.04 4.16
CA SER A 188 7.20 -9.20 2.72
C SER A 188 7.20 -7.85 2.01
N PRO A 189 8.15 -7.58 1.09
CA PRO A 189 8.15 -6.34 0.33
C PRO A 189 7.05 -6.36 -0.73
N PHE A 190 6.54 -5.17 -1.05
CA PHE A 190 5.83 -4.93 -2.30
C PHE A 190 6.83 -4.65 -3.43
N TYR A 191 6.40 -4.81 -4.68
CA TYR A 191 7.19 -4.39 -5.84
C TYR A 191 6.80 -2.98 -6.28
N GLU A 192 5.63 -2.83 -6.89
CA GLU A 192 5.03 -1.54 -7.19
C GLU A 192 3.76 -1.33 -6.34
N VAL A 193 3.63 -0.16 -5.74
CA VAL A 193 2.45 0.27 -4.98
C VAL A 193 1.87 1.52 -5.62
N ILE A 194 0.56 1.52 -5.86
CA ILE A 194 -0.18 2.69 -6.30
C ILE A 194 -1.18 3.09 -5.22
N ILE A 195 -1.04 4.30 -4.68
CA ILE A 195 -2.07 4.92 -3.84
C ILE A 195 -2.98 5.73 -4.75
N ASN A 196 -4.24 5.31 -4.87
CA ASN A 196 -5.27 5.95 -5.66
C ASN A 196 -6.59 6.04 -4.87
N ASN A 197 -6.47 6.27 -3.56
CA ASN A 197 -7.60 6.35 -2.66
C ASN A 197 -8.33 7.68 -2.85
N SER A 198 -9.65 7.61 -3.00
CA SER A 198 -10.53 8.75 -3.29
C SER A 198 -11.30 9.28 -2.08
N GLY A 199 -11.03 8.74 -0.88
CA GLY A 199 -11.68 9.13 0.37
C GLY A 199 -11.37 10.56 0.80
N ASN A 200 -12.08 11.03 1.82
CA ASN A 200 -11.96 12.40 2.31
C ASN A 200 -10.62 12.63 3.05
N PRO A 201 -9.79 13.60 2.64
CA PRO A 201 -8.44 13.82 3.17
C PRO A 201 -8.37 14.33 4.62
N ILE A 202 -9.50 14.63 5.29
CA ILE A 202 -9.52 15.22 6.65
C ILE A 202 -8.78 14.36 7.70
N THR A 203 -8.67 13.04 7.49
CA THR A 203 -8.13 12.10 8.49
C THR A 203 -7.15 11.07 7.92
N TYR A 204 -6.46 11.39 6.82
CA TYR A 204 -5.59 10.49 6.04
C TYR A 204 -6.36 9.45 5.22
N ASN A 205 -5.87 9.15 4.01
CA ASN A 205 -6.50 8.18 3.10
C ASN A 205 -5.94 6.77 3.28
N VAL A 206 -4.62 6.66 3.40
CA VAL A 206 -3.92 5.39 3.57
C VAL A 206 -2.90 5.52 4.68
N SER A 207 -2.85 4.56 5.61
CA SER A 207 -1.83 4.52 6.67
C SER A 207 -1.17 3.15 6.81
N ILE A 208 0.10 3.13 7.21
CA ILE A 208 0.80 1.87 7.50
C ILE A 208 0.63 1.46 8.97
N LEU A 209 0.53 0.15 9.21
CA LEU A 209 0.44 -0.49 10.52
C LEU A 209 1.58 -1.49 10.78
N SER A 210 2.60 -1.47 9.92
CA SER A 210 3.86 -2.18 10.07
C SER A 210 4.93 -1.46 9.25
N ASN A 211 6.19 -1.85 9.42
CA ASN A 211 7.21 -1.48 8.44
C ASN A 211 6.78 -1.95 7.04
N MET A 212 7.12 -1.16 6.03
CA MET A 212 6.74 -1.38 4.64
C MET A 212 7.96 -1.16 3.75
N ASP A 213 8.30 -2.18 2.97
CA ASP A 213 9.39 -2.13 1.99
C ASP A 213 8.79 -2.15 0.58
N ILE A 214 9.26 -1.24 -0.27
CA ILE A 214 8.88 -1.18 -1.69
C ILE A 214 10.15 -1.33 -2.53
N ALA A 215 10.19 -2.42 -3.32
CA ALA A 215 11.36 -2.83 -4.06
C ALA A 215 11.56 -2.03 -5.37
N ASP A 216 10.46 -1.63 -6.01
CA ASP A 216 10.43 -0.77 -7.19
C ASP A 216 9.64 0.49 -6.84
N THR A 217 8.52 0.82 -7.49
CA THR A 217 7.91 2.16 -7.46
C THR A 217 6.75 2.33 -6.46
N LEU A 218 6.69 3.47 -5.76
CA LEU A 218 5.52 3.98 -5.03
C LEU A 218 4.93 5.15 -5.81
N LYS A 219 3.74 4.98 -6.38
CA LYS A 219 3.03 6.06 -7.08
C LYS A 219 1.84 6.53 -6.27
N ILE A 220 1.76 7.84 -6.00
CA ILE A 220 0.61 8.43 -5.32
C ILE A 220 -0.15 9.28 -6.33
N LYS A 221 -1.29 8.74 -6.79
CA LYS A 221 -2.20 9.40 -7.74
C LYS A 221 -3.24 10.24 -7.03
N LYS A 222 -3.75 9.75 -5.89
CA LYS A 222 -4.79 10.38 -5.07
C LYS A 222 -4.67 9.95 -3.62
N GLY A 223 -5.02 10.86 -2.73
CA GLY A 223 -5.08 10.63 -1.29
C GLY A 223 -3.77 10.92 -0.56
N LEU A 224 -3.89 11.18 0.74
CA LEU A 224 -2.79 11.43 1.66
C LEU A 224 -2.27 10.09 2.23
N PHE A 225 -0.96 9.86 2.12
CA PHE A 225 -0.29 8.67 2.68
C PHE A 225 0.37 8.98 4.02
N LEU A 226 -0.02 8.26 5.08
CA LEU A 226 0.46 8.45 6.44
C LEU A 226 1.44 7.36 6.86
N ILE A 227 2.61 7.80 7.34
CA ILE A 227 3.62 6.99 8.02
C ILE A 227 3.56 7.35 9.51
N ASN A 228 3.20 6.41 10.37
CA ASN A 228 2.92 6.67 11.79
C ASN A 228 3.44 5.56 12.72
N GLY A 229 3.52 5.83 14.03
CA GLY A 229 3.57 4.81 15.07
C GLY A 229 4.90 4.09 15.20
N GLY A 230 6.01 4.74 14.83
CA GLY A 230 7.33 4.11 14.82
C GLY A 230 7.62 3.24 13.60
N TYR A 231 6.67 3.10 12.67
CA TYR A 231 6.85 2.28 11.47
C TYR A 231 7.66 3.01 10.39
N SER A 232 8.48 2.24 9.67
CA SER A 232 9.28 2.76 8.56
C SER A 232 8.71 2.41 7.19
N LEU A 233 8.67 3.38 6.29
CA LEU A 233 8.59 3.16 4.85
C LEU A 233 10.01 3.20 4.27
N ASN A 234 10.46 2.07 3.70
CA ASN A 234 11.75 1.98 3.03
C ASN A 234 11.53 1.88 1.51
N MET A 235 12.13 2.82 0.79
CA MET A 235 12.17 2.82 -0.67
C MET A 235 13.52 2.22 -1.09
N THR A 236 13.54 1.12 -1.83
CA THR A 236 14.81 0.46 -2.22
C THR A 236 15.22 0.78 -3.65
N ASN A 237 14.27 0.99 -4.58
CA ASN A 237 14.50 1.52 -5.94
C ASN A 237 13.30 2.34 -6.45
N SER A 238 12.62 3.06 -5.56
CA SER A 238 11.35 3.71 -5.87
C SER A 238 11.50 5.11 -6.41
N SER A 239 10.63 5.49 -7.35
CA SER A 239 10.29 6.87 -7.68
C SER A 239 8.89 7.21 -7.16
N ILE A 240 8.62 8.45 -6.74
CA ILE A 240 7.25 8.91 -6.45
C ILE A 240 6.85 10.00 -7.44
N PRO A 241 6.21 9.65 -8.57
CA PRO A 241 5.68 10.64 -9.51
C PRO A 241 4.30 11.11 -9.06
N SER A 242 4.10 12.43 -8.92
CA SER A 242 2.83 13.03 -8.50
C SER A 242 1.90 13.40 -9.66
N SER A 243 0.60 13.55 -9.37
CA SER A 243 -0.38 14.28 -10.18
C SER A 243 -1.32 15.10 -9.28
N THR A 244 -1.10 16.42 -9.26
CA THR A 244 -1.89 17.53 -8.67
C THR A 244 -2.38 17.45 -7.21
N ASN A 245 -1.96 18.48 -6.45
CA ASN A 245 -2.55 19.14 -5.26
C ASN A 245 -2.77 18.35 -3.95
N VAL A 246 -2.06 18.81 -2.90
CA VAL A 246 -2.11 18.48 -1.45
C VAL A 246 -1.11 17.41 -0.99
N TYR A 247 -0.53 17.61 0.21
CA TYR A 247 0.42 16.75 0.92
C TYR A 247 0.34 15.29 0.48
N ILE A 248 1.44 14.78 -0.04
CA ILE A 248 1.48 13.43 -0.60
C ILE A 248 1.83 12.43 0.52
N ILE A 249 2.74 12.84 1.42
CA ILE A 249 3.20 12.03 2.54
C ILE A 249 3.18 12.85 3.83
N ASP A 250 2.50 12.34 4.86
CA ASP A 250 2.62 12.82 6.23
C ASP A 250 3.36 11.79 7.09
N ILE A 251 4.34 12.25 7.84
CA ILE A 251 5.18 11.45 8.73
C ILE A 251 4.92 11.94 10.15
N TYR A 252 4.28 11.13 10.97
CA TYR A 252 3.71 11.56 12.24
C TYR A 252 4.07 10.62 13.39
N SER A 253 4.13 11.11 14.63
CA SER A 253 4.22 10.31 15.87
C SER A 253 5.21 9.14 15.78
N GLY A 254 6.44 9.43 15.38
CA GLY A 254 7.55 8.46 15.28
C GLY A 254 7.63 7.68 13.96
N GLY A 255 6.72 7.88 13.02
CA GLY A 255 6.84 7.30 11.67
C GLY A 255 8.16 7.70 10.99
N ILE A 256 8.69 6.84 10.11
CA ILE A 256 10.02 7.05 9.50
C ILE A 256 9.94 6.86 7.99
N LEU A 257 10.38 7.85 7.21
CA LEU A 257 10.63 7.69 5.77
C LEU A 257 12.13 7.54 5.52
N LYS A 258 12.54 6.47 4.82
CA LYS A 258 13.96 6.22 4.50
C LYS A 258 14.23 6.19 3.00
N LEU A 259 15.20 7.00 2.58
CA LEU A 259 15.82 7.00 1.25
C LEU A 259 17.25 6.45 1.37
N ASP A 260 17.35 5.12 1.51
CA ASP A 260 18.60 4.42 1.88
C ASP A 260 19.46 4.02 0.69
N ASN A 261 18.89 3.93 -0.51
CA ASN A 261 19.63 3.57 -1.73
C ASN A 261 19.71 4.77 -2.68
N SER A 262 20.81 4.89 -3.42
CA SER A 262 21.02 5.87 -4.50
C SER A 262 19.89 5.91 -5.56
N SER A 263 19.23 4.79 -5.80
CA SER A 263 18.06 4.67 -6.68
C SER A 263 16.74 5.13 -6.04
N SER A 264 16.72 5.39 -4.74
CA SER A 264 15.52 5.87 -4.04
C SER A 264 15.34 7.34 -4.34
N GLN A 265 14.25 7.68 -5.03
CA GLN A 265 14.00 9.01 -5.51
C GLN A 265 12.56 9.45 -5.18
N ILE A 266 12.40 10.67 -4.72
CA ILE A 266 11.10 11.32 -4.70
C ILE A 266 11.24 12.56 -5.59
N THR A 267 10.53 12.55 -6.72
CA THR A 267 10.64 13.55 -7.80
C THR A 267 9.25 14.11 -8.09
N THR A 268 8.96 15.31 -7.63
CA THR A 268 7.71 16.02 -7.96
C THR A 268 8.00 17.18 -8.93
N GLN A 269 6.96 17.62 -9.67
CA GLN A 269 7.10 18.74 -10.61
C GLN A 269 6.28 19.98 -10.25
N ASP A 270 5.33 19.93 -9.30
CA ASP A 270 4.52 21.12 -8.94
C ASP A 270 3.55 20.80 -7.79
N VAL A 271 3.84 21.21 -6.53
CA VAL A 271 2.85 21.67 -5.51
C VAL A 271 3.51 22.28 -4.25
N ASP A 272 2.78 23.18 -3.58
CA ASP A 272 2.99 23.62 -2.19
C ASP A 272 2.83 22.44 -1.17
N ALA A 273 3.91 22.10 -0.45
CA ALA A 273 3.98 21.20 0.71
C ALA A 273 3.82 19.67 0.46
N ASP A 274 4.77 19.02 -0.23
CA ASP A 274 4.59 17.59 -0.61
C ASP A 274 4.92 16.57 0.50
N ILE A 275 5.87 16.88 1.40
CA ILE A 275 6.22 16.03 2.55
C ILE A 275 6.08 16.86 3.82
N ARG A 276 5.30 16.34 4.77
CA ARG A 276 5.16 16.89 6.11
C ARG A 276 5.74 15.91 7.13
N VAL A 277 6.59 16.41 8.03
CA VAL A 277 7.16 15.62 9.13
C VAL A 277 6.77 16.28 10.44
N GLN A 278 6.14 15.57 11.37
CA GLN A 278 5.53 16.16 12.56
C GLN A 278 5.62 15.26 13.79
N GLN A 279 5.52 15.86 14.98
CA GLN A 279 5.34 15.17 16.26
C GLN A 279 6.29 13.97 16.45
N GLY A 280 7.59 14.17 16.18
CA GLY A 280 8.61 13.13 16.32
C GLY A 280 8.71 12.14 15.15
N GLY A 281 7.96 12.32 14.06
CA GLY A 281 8.24 11.66 12.78
C GLY A 281 9.65 11.98 12.27
N GLU A 282 10.20 11.13 11.41
CA GLU A 282 11.59 11.18 10.98
C GLU A 282 11.75 11.03 9.46
N LEU A 283 12.49 11.94 8.84
CA LEU A 283 12.90 11.86 7.44
C LEU A 283 14.40 11.57 7.35
N ASN A 284 14.75 10.42 6.76
CA ASN A 284 16.12 9.95 6.61
C ASN A 284 16.53 9.90 5.14
N ILE A 285 17.54 10.69 4.77
CA ILE A 285 18.16 10.70 3.44
C ILE A 285 19.59 10.18 3.58
N ASN A 286 19.78 8.88 3.38
CA ASN A 286 21.08 8.23 3.59
C ASN A 286 21.88 8.08 2.30
N ALA A 287 21.24 7.71 1.19
CA ALA A 287 21.89 7.69 -0.13
C ALA A 287 20.99 8.14 -1.28
N GLY A 288 19.67 8.23 -1.07
CA GLY A 288 18.71 8.58 -2.11
C GLY A 288 18.63 10.08 -2.41
N THR A 289 17.68 10.43 -3.26
CA THR A 289 17.48 11.78 -3.77
C THR A 289 16.06 12.27 -3.51
N LEU A 290 15.91 13.44 -2.93
CA LEU A 290 14.65 14.17 -2.77
C LEU A 290 14.74 15.44 -3.64
N THR A 291 14.00 15.50 -4.74
CA THR A 291 14.02 16.62 -5.70
C THR A 291 12.64 17.15 -6.06
N GLY A 292 12.52 18.46 -6.27
CA GLY A 292 11.40 19.03 -7.02
C GLY A 292 10.25 19.62 -6.19
N PHE A 293 10.54 20.04 -4.96
CA PHE A 293 9.53 20.53 -4.02
C PHE A 293 9.51 22.05 -3.93
N ASP A 294 8.33 22.66 -3.98
CA ASP A 294 8.17 24.09 -3.69
C ASP A 294 8.27 24.37 -2.18
N TYR A 295 7.78 23.47 -1.33
CA TYR A 295 7.85 23.66 0.12
C TYR A 295 7.99 22.32 0.84
N HIS A 296 9.01 22.19 1.69
CA HIS A 296 9.12 21.11 2.66
C HIS A 296 8.87 21.66 4.06
N GLN A 297 7.98 21.01 4.82
CA GLN A 297 7.72 21.34 6.22
C GLN A 297 8.16 20.19 7.12
N ILE A 298 9.29 20.39 7.80
CA ILE A 298 9.88 19.41 8.69
C ILE A 298 9.81 19.96 10.11
N GLU A 299 8.82 19.48 10.87
CA GLU A 299 8.65 19.75 12.31
C GLU A 299 9.17 18.61 13.20
N GLY A 300 9.35 17.42 12.63
CA GLY A 300 9.98 16.27 13.28
C GLY A 300 11.49 16.19 13.04
N ASN A 301 12.05 15.00 13.08
CA ASN A 301 13.48 14.76 12.92
C ASN A 301 13.89 14.69 11.45
N PHE A 302 15.09 15.17 11.15
CA PHE A 302 15.70 15.08 9.82
C PHE A 302 17.15 14.61 9.91
N ASN A 303 17.46 13.47 9.31
CA ASN A 303 18.82 12.97 9.24
C ASN A 303 19.28 12.83 7.80
N MET A 304 20.48 13.33 7.53
CA MET A 304 21.14 13.19 6.25
C MET A 304 22.55 12.66 6.44
N THR A 305 22.76 11.39 6.08
CA THR A 305 24.08 10.74 6.14
C THR A 305 24.73 10.61 4.77
N GLY A 306 24.05 11.08 3.72
CA GLY A 306 24.48 11.07 2.33
C GLY A 306 23.33 11.55 1.42
N GLY A 307 23.34 11.12 0.16
CA GLY A 307 22.27 11.45 -0.79
C GLY A 307 22.17 12.93 -1.16
N LYS A 308 21.01 13.32 -1.71
CA LYS A 308 20.76 14.67 -2.23
C LYS A 308 19.37 15.18 -1.86
N LEU A 309 19.26 16.41 -1.37
CA LEU A 309 18.01 17.13 -1.14
C LEU A 309 18.01 18.39 -2.01
N THR A 310 17.00 18.60 -2.84
CA THR A 310 16.87 19.79 -3.68
C THR A 310 15.44 20.33 -3.74
N THR A 311 15.32 21.65 -3.68
CA THR A 311 14.04 22.35 -3.95
C THR A 311 13.78 22.54 -5.44
N HIS A 312 12.52 22.77 -5.83
CA HIS A 312 12.12 23.10 -7.20
C HIS A 312 12.55 24.52 -7.65
N ASN A 313 12.79 24.70 -8.96
CA ASN A 313 13.40 25.90 -9.59
C ASN A 313 12.36 26.90 -10.19
N ALA A 314 11.06 26.69 -10.03
CA ALA A 314 10.06 27.61 -10.58
C ALA A 314 9.84 28.83 -9.67
N GLY A 315 10.54 29.94 -9.98
CA GLY A 315 10.12 31.29 -9.59
C GLY A 315 10.16 31.62 -8.10
N ASP A 316 11.29 31.38 -7.43
CA ASP A 316 11.57 31.77 -6.03
C ASP A 316 10.72 31.08 -4.94
N LYS A 317 9.93 30.04 -5.28
CA LYS A 317 9.06 29.36 -4.32
C LYS A 317 9.71 28.23 -3.54
N GLY A 318 10.78 27.62 -4.07
CA GLY A 318 11.48 26.49 -3.45
C GLY A 318 12.02 26.79 -2.06
N ARG A 319 11.44 26.19 -1.03
CA ARG A 319 11.75 26.42 0.38
C ARG A 319 11.91 25.11 1.14
N ILE A 320 12.95 25.05 1.98
CA ILE A 320 13.06 24.02 3.02
C ILE A 320 12.85 24.72 4.34
N LYS A 321 11.80 24.31 5.08
CA LYS A 321 11.48 24.85 6.38
C LYS A 321 11.61 23.78 7.44
N PHE A 322 12.58 23.97 8.32
CA PHE A 322 12.69 23.24 9.58
C PHE A 322 12.01 24.08 10.68
N THR A 323 10.99 23.54 11.35
CA THR A 323 10.19 24.24 12.37
C THR A 323 10.02 23.43 13.65
N GLY A 324 9.56 24.05 14.73
CA GLY A 324 9.18 23.32 15.96
C GLY A 324 10.36 22.75 16.74
N THR A 325 10.23 21.52 17.25
CA THR A 325 11.29 20.79 17.99
C THR A 325 12.15 19.94 17.07
N ALA A 326 12.17 20.23 15.77
CA ALA A 326 12.95 19.46 14.82
C ALA A 326 14.42 19.39 15.30
N SER A 327 14.96 18.19 15.32
CA SER A 327 16.39 17.98 15.52
C SER A 327 16.91 17.36 14.23
N GLY A 328 18.08 17.80 13.79
CA GLY A 328 18.63 17.26 12.57
C GLY A 328 20.14 17.29 12.51
N SER A 329 20.67 16.34 11.76
CA SER A 329 22.09 16.18 11.54
C SER A 329 22.35 15.95 10.06
N GLN A 330 23.30 16.71 9.51
CA GLN A 330 23.90 16.40 8.23
C GLN A 330 25.36 16.00 8.49
N THR A 331 25.67 14.73 8.23
CA THR A 331 27.04 14.20 8.34
C THR A 331 27.68 14.00 6.97
N ALA A 332 26.89 13.85 5.89
CA ALA A 332 27.34 13.90 4.50
C ALA A 332 26.18 14.27 3.54
N GLY A 333 26.43 14.23 2.22
CA GLY A 333 25.41 14.50 1.19
C GLY A 333 25.28 15.97 0.80
N ILE A 334 24.31 16.31 -0.06
CA ILE A 334 24.16 17.65 -0.65
C ILE A 334 22.74 18.20 -0.45
N ILE A 335 22.61 19.38 0.18
CA ILE A 335 21.36 20.16 0.22
C ILE A 335 21.48 21.33 -0.74
N GLU A 336 20.62 21.40 -1.75
CA GLU A 336 20.54 22.52 -2.70
C GLU A 336 19.19 23.22 -2.56
N PHE A 337 19.20 24.54 -2.38
CA PHE A 337 17.96 25.33 -2.29
C PHE A 337 17.97 26.53 -3.23
N ASN A 338 16.78 26.85 -3.76
CA ASN A 338 16.59 27.95 -4.71
C ASN A 338 16.28 29.28 -4.02
N SER A 339 15.45 29.30 -2.98
CA SER A 339 14.98 30.55 -2.34
C SER A 339 15.31 30.61 -0.85
N LEU A 340 14.49 30.06 0.04
CA LEU A 340 14.70 30.18 1.47
C LEU A 340 15.03 28.83 2.10
N LEU A 341 16.19 28.77 2.76
CA LEU A 341 16.46 27.77 3.77
C LEU A 341 16.19 28.42 5.14
N GLN A 342 15.09 28.03 5.79
CA GLN A 342 14.82 28.48 7.15
C GLN A 342 15.36 27.45 8.13
N ALA A 343 16.46 27.79 8.79
CA ALA A 343 17.00 27.06 9.92
C ALA A 343 16.41 27.63 11.23
N MET A 344 16.34 26.78 12.25
CA MET A 344 15.23 26.74 13.22
C MET A 344 15.10 27.89 14.23
N SER A 345 13.94 27.87 14.91
CA SER A 345 13.65 28.42 16.23
C SER A 345 13.61 27.28 17.27
N ASN A 346 14.12 27.48 18.49
CA ASN A 346 14.07 26.53 19.63
C ASN A 346 14.90 25.21 19.61
N THR A 347 15.74 24.92 18.60
CA THR A 347 16.66 23.76 18.56
C THR A 347 17.97 24.02 17.78
N SER A 348 19.05 23.29 18.09
CA SER A 348 20.33 23.37 17.35
C SER A 348 20.32 22.48 16.10
N TRP A 349 20.80 22.98 14.97
CA TRP A 349 21.05 22.17 13.76
C TRP A 349 22.56 21.98 13.54
N TYR A 350 22.98 20.74 13.30
CA TYR A 350 24.38 20.38 13.13
C TYR A 350 24.64 19.85 11.71
N ALA A 351 25.26 20.66 10.86
CA ALA A 351 25.81 20.23 9.57
C ALA A 351 27.33 20.06 9.71
N SER A 352 27.74 18.94 10.32
CA SER A 352 29.15 18.63 10.59
C SER A 352 29.86 17.96 9.40
N GLY A 353 29.13 17.64 8.32
CA GLY A 353 29.68 17.21 7.04
C GLY A 353 28.67 17.37 5.89
N GLY A 354 29.08 17.09 4.65
CA GLY A 354 28.26 17.35 3.46
C GLY A 354 28.40 18.78 2.92
N LEU A 355 27.60 19.13 1.90
CA LEU A 355 27.59 20.43 1.24
C LEU A 355 26.19 21.06 1.31
N ILE A 356 26.10 22.32 1.75
CA ILE A 356 24.90 23.13 1.62
C ILE A 356 25.17 24.19 0.57
N ARG A 357 24.30 24.25 -0.45
CA ARG A 357 24.50 25.12 -1.61
C ARG A 357 23.23 25.86 -2.02
N THR A 358 23.42 27.07 -2.51
CA THR A 358 22.37 27.84 -3.18
C THR A 358 22.49 27.74 -4.69
N ILE A 359 21.38 27.54 -5.39
CA ILE A 359 21.29 27.56 -6.86
C ILE A 359 20.23 28.59 -7.28
N GLY A 360 20.53 29.46 -8.26
CA GLY A 360 19.48 30.04 -9.10
C GLY A 360 18.49 31.12 -8.62
N SER A 361 18.72 31.94 -7.58
CA SER A 361 17.86 33.12 -7.33
C SER A 361 18.60 34.37 -6.86
N SER A 362 17.91 35.52 -6.96
CA SER A 362 18.39 36.84 -6.51
C SER A 362 18.18 37.08 -5.01
N ASN A 363 17.57 36.15 -4.26
CA ASN A 363 17.17 36.33 -2.86
C ASN A 363 17.38 35.09 -1.97
N ALA A 364 18.39 34.26 -2.26
CA ALA A 364 18.68 33.12 -1.40
C ALA A 364 19.13 33.55 0.01
N SER A 365 18.45 33.07 1.05
CA SER A 365 18.78 33.41 2.44
C SER A 365 18.76 32.18 3.36
N ILE A 366 19.65 32.20 4.35
CA ILE A 366 19.62 31.30 5.50
C ILE A 366 19.17 32.15 6.68
N ASN A 367 17.97 31.88 7.19
CA ASN A 367 17.46 32.58 8.37
C ASN A 367 17.58 31.65 9.59
N VAL A 368 18.17 32.15 10.67
CA VAL A 368 18.34 31.46 11.96
C VAL A 368 17.80 32.40 13.03
N SER A 369 16.68 32.03 13.67
CA SER A 369 15.93 32.98 14.50
C SER A 369 16.27 32.91 15.99
N GLU A 370 16.62 31.75 16.56
CA GLU A 370 16.71 31.62 18.04
C GLU A 370 17.83 30.70 18.59
N HIS A 371 18.58 29.94 17.77
CA HIS A 371 19.66 29.03 18.23
C HIS A 371 20.86 28.93 17.28
N ASN A 372 21.84 28.08 17.63
CA ASN A 372 23.07 27.90 16.89
C ASN A 372 22.85 27.04 15.64
N PHE A 373 23.36 27.54 14.51
CA PHE A 373 23.52 26.78 13.27
C PHE A 373 25.01 26.52 13.05
N TYR A 374 25.41 25.26 13.12
CA TYR A 374 26.80 24.86 12.88
C TYR A 374 26.93 24.28 11.46
N ILE A 375 27.84 24.84 10.66
CA ILE A 375 28.08 24.42 9.29
C ILE A 375 29.57 24.37 8.99
N ASN A 376 30.04 23.24 8.46
CA ASN A 376 31.44 23.08 8.06
C ASN A 376 31.71 23.50 6.60
N ASN A 377 30.76 23.26 5.67
CA ASN A 377 30.93 23.60 4.25
C ASN A 377 29.68 24.33 3.69
N LEU A 378 29.86 25.58 3.26
CA LEU A 378 28.82 26.42 2.65
C LEU A 378 29.29 26.95 1.28
N GLU A 379 28.53 26.68 0.22
CA GLU A 379 28.76 27.27 -1.11
C GLU A 379 27.63 28.21 -1.51
N ILE A 380 27.99 29.45 -1.89
CA ILE A 380 27.05 30.47 -2.31
C ILE A 380 27.42 30.97 -3.72
N TYR A 381 26.58 30.69 -4.72
CA TYR A 381 26.76 31.16 -6.11
C TYR A 381 25.66 32.18 -6.50
N GLY A 382 26.00 33.36 -7.05
CA GLY A 382 25.03 34.30 -7.66
C GLY A 382 25.33 35.81 -7.50
N ASN A 383 24.80 36.63 -8.43
CA ASN A 383 25.26 37.98 -8.80
C ASN A 383 24.74 39.20 -7.97
N THR A 384 23.82 39.06 -7.01
CA THR A 384 23.33 40.18 -6.16
C THR A 384 22.68 39.71 -4.84
N ASN A 385 22.83 40.51 -3.76
CA ASN A 385 22.14 40.49 -2.46
C ASN A 385 21.80 39.12 -1.83
N LYS A 386 22.81 38.41 -1.32
CA LYS A 386 22.61 37.26 -0.41
C LYS A 386 23.03 37.64 1.00
N ASN A 387 22.09 37.53 1.94
CA ASN A 387 22.33 37.80 3.35
C ASN A 387 22.42 36.47 4.10
N ALA A 388 23.57 36.22 4.72
CA ALA A 388 23.70 35.22 5.77
C ALA A 388 23.91 35.98 7.10
N THR A 389 22.87 36.00 7.93
CA THR A 389 22.90 36.66 9.24
C THR A 389 23.01 35.60 10.33
N ASN A 390 23.72 35.90 11.41
CA ASN A 390 23.94 35.00 12.56
C ASN A 390 24.76 33.73 12.25
N LEU A 391 25.75 33.81 11.35
CA LEU A 391 26.75 32.75 11.19
C LEU A 391 27.80 32.85 12.32
N GLN A 392 27.89 31.83 13.16
CA GLN A 392 29.05 31.62 14.03
C GLN A 392 29.94 30.54 13.39
N CYS A 393 31.09 30.97 12.87
CA CYS A 393 32.15 30.05 12.49
C CYS A 393 33.01 29.77 13.73
N ASN A 394 33.22 28.49 14.05
CA ASN A 394 34.19 28.07 15.07
C ASN A 394 35.56 27.82 14.45
#